data_AF-A0A517NXM0-F1
#
_entry.id   AF-A0A517NXM0-F1
#
_cell.length_a   1.000
_cell.length_b   1.000
_cell.length_c   1.000
_cell.angle_alpha   90.00
_cell.angle_beta   90.00
_cell.angle_gamma   90.00
#
_symmetry.space_group_name_H-M   'P 1'
#
loop_
_entity.id
_entity.type
_entity.pdbx_description
1 polymer ?
#
loop_
_entity_poly.entity_id
_entity_poly.type
_entity_poly.pdbx_seq_one_letter_code
_entity_poly.pdbx_strand_id
1 'polypeptide(L)'
;MTKPTRDVSAASADSPTTDVQPSASPKIAPTLQLSRRGLVLSLSAMAALGLSVYALFPESINGPSLPVSVTLDRDVVATKTGEGATLTDVVVIKNLADVAIPRLSIEVNGQYLLHRESPLPADEPLILPLRVFTDKRSSQRYNPVKYPPIEVMVTGQLPSGARGISHFDFD
;
A
#
# COMPACT_ATOMS: atom_id res chain seq x y z
N MET A 1 38.19 -60.76 -39.33
CA MET A 1 38.38 -62.11 -38.77
C MET A 1 37.02 -62.79 -38.75
N THR A 2 36.88 -63.87 -39.52
CA THR A 2 35.97 -65.02 -39.37
C THR A 2 34.45 -64.80 -39.19
N LYS A 3 33.71 -65.19 -40.23
CA LYS A 3 32.30 -65.65 -40.22
C LYS A 3 32.13 -66.81 -39.21
N PRO A 4 30.90 -67.11 -38.74
CA PRO A 4 30.18 -68.16 -39.44
C PRO A 4 28.65 -68.01 -39.51
N THR A 5 28.12 -68.53 -40.61
CA THR A 5 26.72 -68.85 -40.89
C THR A 5 26.25 -70.00 -40.00
N ARG A 6 24.98 -70.00 -39.56
CA ARG A 6 24.29 -71.25 -39.21
C ARG A 6 22.87 -71.25 -39.78
N ASP A 7 22.59 -72.42 -40.33
CA ASP A 7 21.51 -72.85 -41.20
C ASP A 7 20.22 -73.24 -40.45
N VAL A 8 19.10 -73.11 -41.18
CA VAL A 8 18.06 -74.14 -41.39
C VAL A 8 17.03 -74.47 -40.28
N SER A 9 15.78 -74.25 -40.71
CA SER A 9 14.57 -75.11 -40.63
C SER A 9 13.82 -75.34 -39.32
N ALA A 10 12.56 -74.91 -39.41
CA ALA A 10 11.31 -75.48 -38.89
C ALA A 10 11.38 -76.88 -38.27
N ALA A 11 10.76 -77.04 -37.09
CA ALA A 11 9.46 -77.70 -36.94
C ALA A 11 8.97 -77.64 -35.47
N SER A 12 7.74 -77.16 -35.33
CA SER A 12 6.66 -77.55 -34.41
C SER A 12 6.98 -78.10 -33.01
N ALA A 13 6.53 -77.36 -31.99
CA ALA A 13 6.06 -77.93 -30.74
C ALA A 13 4.88 -77.11 -30.17
N ASP A 14 3.75 -77.80 -30.04
CA ASP A 14 2.64 -77.66 -29.09
C ASP A 14 1.94 -76.32 -28.78
N SER A 15 0.63 -76.35 -29.00
CA SER A 15 -0.40 -75.41 -28.53
C SER A 15 -0.51 -75.40 -26.99
N PRO A 16 -1.01 -74.31 -26.37
CA PRO A 16 -2.42 -74.37 -25.95
C PRO A 16 -3.20 -73.05 -26.09
N THR A 17 -4.50 -73.23 -26.24
CA THR A 17 -5.59 -72.27 -26.08
C THR A 17 -5.42 -71.39 -24.84
N THR A 18 -5.58 -70.07 -24.99
CA THR A 18 -5.95 -69.17 -23.88
C THR A 18 -6.83 -68.05 -24.41
N ASP A 19 -7.95 -67.86 -23.71
CA ASP A 19 -9.08 -67.00 -23.99
C ASP A 19 -8.73 -65.60 -24.52
N VAL A 20 -9.48 -65.17 -25.54
CA VAL A 20 -9.66 -63.76 -25.85
C VAL A 20 -10.46 -63.14 -24.72
N GLN A 21 -9.76 -62.60 -23.71
CA GLN A 21 -10.36 -61.69 -22.74
C GLN A 21 -10.97 -60.51 -23.50
N PRO A 22 -12.27 -60.18 -23.32
CA PRO A 22 -12.77 -58.90 -23.78
C PRO A 22 -12.06 -57.83 -22.95
N SER A 23 -11.19 -57.07 -23.59
CA SER A 23 -10.54 -55.89 -23.03
C SER A 23 -11.62 -54.98 -22.44
N ALA A 24 -11.73 -54.99 -21.11
CA ALA A 24 -12.64 -54.13 -20.38
C ALA A 24 -12.31 -52.67 -20.77
N SER A 25 -13.27 -51.98 -21.36
CA SER A 25 -13.15 -50.58 -21.74
C SER A 25 -12.61 -49.77 -20.56
N PRO A 26 -11.59 -48.90 -20.76
CA PRO A 26 -11.07 -48.08 -19.68
C PRO A 26 -12.19 -47.18 -19.17
N LYS A 27 -12.61 -47.43 -17.93
CA LYS A 27 -13.64 -46.66 -17.25
C LYS A 27 -13.00 -45.34 -16.81
N ILE A 28 -13.06 -44.33 -17.68
CA ILE A 28 -12.54 -42.98 -17.39
C ILE A 28 -13.27 -42.47 -16.13
N ALA A 29 -12.49 -42.18 -15.10
CA ALA A 29 -12.97 -41.66 -13.82
C ALA A 29 -13.77 -40.36 -14.03
N PRO A 30 -14.80 -40.09 -13.22
CA PRO A 30 -15.63 -38.90 -13.39
C PRO A 30 -14.73 -37.67 -13.27
N THR A 31 -14.70 -36.87 -14.34
CA THR A 31 -14.09 -35.55 -14.29
C THR A 31 -14.88 -34.73 -13.29
N LEU A 32 -14.22 -34.24 -12.22
CA LEU A 32 -14.83 -33.34 -11.26
C LEU A 32 -15.23 -32.05 -11.99
N GLN A 33 -16.43 -32.02 -12.54
CA GLN A 33 -16.99 -30.85 -13.16
C GLN A 33 -17.58 -29.98 -12.06
N LEU A 34 -16.89 -28.88 -11.74
CA LEU A 34 -17.44 -27.83 -10.90
C LEU A 34 -18.74 -27.34 -11.54
N SER A 35 -19.85 -27.50 -10.82
CA SER A 35 -21.12 -26.91 -11.26
C SER A 35 -20.95 -25.39 -11.38
N ARG A 36 -21.65 -24.76 -12.32
CA ARG A 36 -21.61 -23.29 -12.48
C ARG A 36 -21.87 -22.55 -11.16
N ARG A 37 -22.73 -23.10 -10.30
CA ARG A 37 -23.00 -22.57 -8.96
C ARG A 37 -21.80 -22.70 -8.02
N GLY A 38 -21.09 -23.83 -8.08
CA GLY A 38 -19.86 -24.04 -7.31
C GLY A 38 -18.74 -23.09 -7.72
N LEU A 39 -18.60 -22.81 -9.03
CA LEU A 39 -17.64 -21.83 -9.54
C LEU A 39 -17.99 -20.40 -9.11
N VAL A 40 -19.27 -20.01 -9.17
CA VAL A 40 -19.70 -18.69 -8.69
C VAL A 40 -19.48 -18.56 -7.18
N LEU A 41 -19.82 -19.58 -6.40
CA LEU A 41 -19.60 -19.59 -4.96
C LEU A 41 -18.12 -19.49 -4.60
N SER A 42 -17.24 -20.21 -5.29
CA SER A 42 -15.79 -20.15 -5.01
C SER A 42 -15.19 -18.79 -5.36
N LEU A 43 -15.58 -18.20 -6.51
CA LEU A 43 -15.15 -16.84 -6.87
C LEU A 43 -15.65 -15.80 -5.87
N SER A 44 -16.92 -15.86 -5.50
CA SER A 44 -17.51 -14.94 -4.52
C SER A 44 -16.85 -15.10 -3.14
N ALA A 45 -16.57 -16.33 -2.71
CA ALA A 45 -15.89 -16.59 -1.45
C ALA A 45 -14.44 -16.04 -1.47
N MET A 46 -13.71 -16.23 -2.56
CA MET A 46 -12.35 -15.70 -2.71
C MET A 46 -12.35 -14.17 -2.68
N ALA A 47 -13.28 -13.52 -3.39
CA ALA A 47 -13.42 -12.07 -3.38
C ALA A 47 -13.85 -11.55 -2.00
N ALA A 48 -14.80 -12.22 -1.33
CA ALA A 48 -15.26 -11.85 -0.01
C ALA A 48 -14.15 -11.97 1.04
N LEU A 49 -13.34 -13.04 0.99
CA LEU A 49 -12.21 -13.21 1.88
C LEU A 49 -11.15 -12.14 1.63
N GLY A 50 -10.82 -11.86 0.37
CA GLY A 50 -9.89 -10.77 0.01
C GLY A 50 -10.36 -9.41 0.52
N LEU A 51 -11.64 -9.07 0.30
CA LEU A 51 -12.22 -7.83 0.81
C LEU A 51 -12.30 -7.81 2.34
N SER A 52 -12.54 -8.95 3.00
CA SER A 52 -12.62 -8.99 4.46
C SER A 52 -11.28 -8.69 5.11
N VAL A 53 -10.16 -9.17 4.54
CA VAL A 53 -8.82 -8.84 5.04
C VAL A 53 -8.55 -7.35 4.87
N TYR A 54 -8.94 -6.78 3.74
CA TYR A 54 -8.85 -5.34 3.50
C TYR A 54 -9.70 -4.52 4.50
N ALA A 55 -10.92 -4.97 4.78
CA ALA A 55 -11.83 -4.30 5.70
C ALA A 55 -11.41 -4.43 7.17
N LEU A 56 -10.75 -5.52 7.56
CA LEU A 56 -10.32 -5.78 8.94
C LEU A 56 -9.03 -5.04 9.32
N PHE A 57 -8.18 -4.68 8.36
CA PHE A 57 -6.91 -3.98 8.61
C PHE A 57 -6.80 -2.66 7.83
N PRO A 58 -7.73 -1.70 8.03
CA PRO A 58 -7.69 -0.41 7.33
C PRO A 58 -6.41 0.37 7.66
N GLU A 59 -5.90 0.24 8.88
CA GLU A 59 -4.68 0.93 9.35
C GLU A 59 -3.40 0.43 8.69
N SER A 60 -3.38 -0.80 8.15
CA SER A 60 -2.20 -1.36 7.48
C SER A 60 -1.82 -0.63 6.19
N ILE A 61 -2.72 0.21 5.67
CA ILE A 61 -2.55 0.96 4.41
C ILE A 61 -1.84 2.29 4.64
N ASN A 62 -1.95 2.88 5.84
CA ASN A 62 -1.44 4.23 6.13
C ASN A 62 -0.02 4.26 6.75
N GLY A 63 0.60 3.09 6.92
CA GLY A 63 1.92 2.99 7.53
C GLY A 63 1.91 3.33 9.03
N PRO A 64 3.06 3.24 9.71
CA PRO A 64 3.18 3.64 11.10
C PRO A 64 2.83 5.13 11.28
N SER A 65 2.18 5.48 12.40
CA SER A 65 1.89 6.89 12.70
C SER A 65 3.17 7.68 12.93
N LEU A 66 3.20 8.92 12.46
CA LEU A 66 4.31 9.84 12.72
C LEU A 66 4.12 10.45 14.13
N PRO A 67 5.12 10.37 15.04
CA PRO A 67 5.02 10.89 16.40
C PRO A 67 5.11 12.43 16.41
N VAL A 68 4.05 13.08 15.96
CA VAL A 68 3.93 14.54 15.93
C VAL A 68 2.59 14.95 16.52
N SER A 69 2.50 16.15 17.07
CA SER A 69 1.23 16.80 17.39
C SER A 69 1.07 18.05 16.54
N VAL A 70 -0.13 18.26 16.03
CA VAL A 70 -0.46 19.43 15.22
C VAL A 70 -1.57 20.22 15.89
N THR A 71 -1.37 21.53 16.02
CA THR A 71 -2.38 22.45 16.52
C THR A 71 -2.50 23.66 15.58
N LEU A 72 -3.71 24.18 15.45
CA LEU A 72 -3.98 25.43 14.76
C LEU A 72 -4.01 26.55 15.79
N ASP A 73 -3.24 27.60 15.55
CA ASP A 73 -3.18 28.75 16.46
C ASP A 73 -3.02 30.06 15.67
N ARG A 74 -3.01 31.19 16.37
CA ARG A 74 -2.67 32.50 15.82
C ARG A 74 -1.40 32.99 16.47
N ASP A 75 -0.37 33.13 15.64
CA ASP A 75 0.93 33.60 16.12
C ASP A 75 1.46 34.73 15.23
N VAL A 76 2.38 35.50 15.79
CA VAL A 76 3.03 36.62 15.15
C VAL A 76 4.23 36.11 14.37
N VAL A 77 4.09 35.98 13.05
CA VAL A 77 5.17 35.48 12.19
C VAL A 77 5.85 36.60 11.43
N ALA A 78 7.18 36.55 11.37
CA ALA A 78 7.98 37.48 10.59
C ALA A 78 7.61 37.37 9.10
N THR A 79 7.27 38.51 8.49
CA THR A 79 6.99 38.56 7.06
C THR A 79 8.29 38.45 6.26
N LYS A 80 8.27 37.71 5.14
CA LYS A 80 9.45 37.56 4.26
C LYS A 80 9.94 38.90 3.67
N THR A 81 9.10 39.93 3.67
CA THR A 81 9.38 41.27 3.15
C THR A 81 10.09 42.19 4.16
N GLY A 82 10.31 41.75 5.40
CA GLY A 82 11.01 42.56 6.42
C GLY A 82 10.18 43.70 7.01
N GLU A 83 8.92 43.88 6.59
CA GLU A 83 8.00 44.93 7.07
C GLU A 83 7.28 44.56 8.38
N GLY A 84 8.00 43.89 9.29
CA GLY A 84 7.48 43.52 10.60
C GLY A 84 6.82 42.15 10.67
N ALA A 85 6.29 41.86 11.86
CA ALA A 85 5.69 40.59 12.20
C ALA A 85 4.16 40.76 12.24
N THR A 86 3.42 39.84 11.62
CA THR A 86 1.96 39.94 11.47
C THR A 86 1.30 38.76 12.16
N LEU A 87 0.24 39.04 12.95
CA LEU A 87 -0.61 38.01 13.53
C LEU A 87 -1.34 37.29 12.39
N THR A 88 -1.07 36.01 12.23
CA THR A 88 -1.64 35.18 11.16
C THR A 88 -2.06 33.82 11.72
N ASP A 89 -3.00 33.17 11.04
CA ASP A 89 -3.32 31.78 11.33
C ASP A 89 -2.10 30.91 10.95
N VAL A 90 -1.61 30.13 11.91
CA VAL A 90 -0.45 29.27 11.80
C VAL A 90 -0.83 27.82 12.11
N VAL A 91 -0.08 26.90 11.51
CA VAL A 91 -0.03 25.52 11.96
C VAL A 91 1.23 25.33 12.79
N VAL A 92 1.06 24.83 14.01
CA VAL A 92 2.12 24.51 14.95
C VAL A 92 2.30 23.00 14.96
N ILE A 93 3.49 22.54 14.60
CA ILE A 93 3.83 21.13 14.51
C ILE A 93 4.94 20.85 15.52
N LYS A 94 4.67 19.98 16.48
CA LYS A 94 5.63 19.57 17.49
C LYS A 94 6.03 18.11 17.27
N ASN A 95 7.32 17.84 17.31
CA ASN A 95 7.84 16.48 17.34
C ASN A 95 7.66 15.89 18.73
N LEU A 96 7.14 14.68 18.82
CA LEU A 96 6.97 13.94 20.07
C LEU A 96 8.05 12.85 20.23
N ALA A 97 8.90 12.65 19.22
CA ALA A 97 10.05 11.77 19.31
C ALA A 97 11.30 12.52 19.78
N ASP A 98 12.20 11.79 20.45
CA ASP A 98 13.50 12.29 20.91
C ASP A 98 14.52 12.50 19.77
N VAL A 99 14.13 12.16 18.52
CA VAL A 99 15.00 12.22 17.34
C VAL A 99 14.40 13.17 16.33
N ALA A 100 15.24 13.97 15.68
CA ALA A 100 14.81 14.86 14.61
C ALA A 100 14.22 14.08 13.43
N ILE A 101 13.07 14.54 12.93
CA ILE A 101 12.40 13.91 11.78
C ILE A 101 12.89 14.58 10.51
N PRO A 102 13.64 13.89 9.63
CA PRO A 102 14.07 14.45 8.36
C PRO A 102 12.91 14.50 7.37
N ARG A 103 12.93 15.50 6.48
CA ARG A 103 12.03 15.65 5.32
C ARG A 103 10.55 15.52 5.65
N LEU A 104 9.92 16.65 5.89
CA LEU A 104 8.49 16.71 6.16
C LEU A 104 7.71 17.16 4.94
N SER A 105 6.56 16.52 4.75
CA SER A 105 5.52 16.97 3.83
C SER A 105 4.26 17.22 4.64
N ILE A 106 3.77 18.45 4.59
CA ILE A 106 2.60 18.87 5.36
C ILE A 106 1.54 19.24 4.36
N GLU A 107 0.37 18.63 4.51
CA GLU A 107 -0.78 18.84 3.65
C GLU A 107 -1.94 19.42 4.45
N VAL A 108 -2.67 20.37 3.84
CA VAL A 108 -3.86 21.00 4.41
C VAL A 108 -5.03 20.74 3.47
N ASN A 109 -6.14 20.21 4.01
CA ASN A 109 -7.36 19.86 3.30
C ASN A 109 -7.12 18.96 2.06
N GLY A 110 -6.09 18.10 2.10
CA GLY A 110 -5.69 17.21 1.00
C GLY A 110 -5.21 17.87 -0.30
N GLN A 111 -5.34 19.19 -0.44
CA GLN A 111 -5.09 19.94 -1.68
C GLN A 111 -3.84 20.82 -1.61
N TYR A 112 -3.57 21.43 -0.46
CA TYR A 112 -2.47 22.36 -0.28
C TYR A 112 -1.30 21.66 0.39
N LEU A 113 -0.09 21.83 -0.12
CA LEU A 113 1.09 21.07 0.28
C LEU A 113 2.27 22.01 0.50
N LEU A 114 3.08 21.66 1.50
CA LEU A 114 4.39 22.23 1.74
C LEU A 114 5.40 21.10 1.96
N HIS A 115 6.44 21.07 1.14
CA HIS A 115 7.60 20.22 1.35
C HIS A 115 8.71 20.99 2.07
N ARG A 116 9.30 20.39 3.09
CA ARG A 116 10.43 20.93 3.82
C ARG A 116 11.56 19.91 3.87
N GLU A 117 12.71 20.29 3.33
CA GLU A 117 13.95 19.53 3.46
C GLU A 117 14.61 19.72 4.84
N SER A 118 14.26 20.80 5.55
CA SER A 118 14.78 21.03 6.91
C SER A 118 14.18 20.02 7.89
N PRO A 119 15.01 19.35 8.71
CA PRO A 119 14.52 18.45 9.75
C PRO A 119 13.66 19.19 10.78
N LEU A 120 12.68 18.47 11.34
CA LEU A 120 11.94 18.92 12.51
C LEU A 120 12.68 18.47 13.77
N PRO A 121 13.23 19.40 14.57
CA PRO A 121 13.91 19.06 15.82
C PRO A 121 12.94 18.44 16.84
N ALA A 122 13.47 17.70 17.81
CA ALA A 122 12.70 17.08 18.90
C ALA A 122 12.11 18.13 19.86
N ASP A 123 12.87 19.18 20.16
CA ASP A 123 12.58 20.07 21.29
C ASP A 123 11.88 21.38 20.90
N GLU A 124 11.84 21.72 19.61
CA GLU A 124 11.33 23.01 19.14
C GLU A 124 10.08 22.84 18.25
N PRO A 125 8.98 23.55 18.56
CA PRO A 125 7.80 23.53 17.71
C PRO A 125 8.08 24.28 16.41
N LEU A 126 7.66 23.67 15.30
CA LEU A 126 7.67 24.31 14.00
C LEU A 126 6.39 25.11 13.81
N ILE A 127 6.54 26.43 13.67
CA ILE A 127 5.43 27.35 13.45
C ILE A 127 5.45 27.80 11.98
N LEU A 128 4.36 27.53 11.26
CA LEU A 128 4.24 27.85 9.84
C LEU A 128 2.96 28.63 9.56
N PRO A 129 3.04 29.82 8.92
CA PRO A 129 1.85 30.50 8.44
C PRO A 129 1.10 29.65 7.42
N LEU A 130 -0.22 29.54 7.55
CA LEU A 130 -1.04 28.78 6.60
C LEU A 130 -0.92 29.30 5.16
N ARG A 131 -0.58 30.58 4.96
CA ARG A 131 -0.41 31.17 3.62
C ARG A 131 0.83 30.67 2.85
N VAL A 132 1.74 29.92 3.48
CA VAL A 132 2.93 29.39 2.78
C VAL A 132 2.63 28.13 1.96
N PHE A 133 1.51 27.47 2.24
CA PHE A 133 1.10 26.26 1.55
C PHE A 133 0.61 26.60 0.14
N THR A 134 0.92 25.73 -0.81
CA THR A 134 0.54 25.90 -2.23
C THR A 134 -0.28 24.72 -2.69
N ASP A 135 -1.26 24.95 -3.55
CA ASP A 135 -2.04 23.88 -4.15
C ASP A 135 -1.13 22.91 -4.94
N LYS A 136 -1.39 21.61 -4.85
CA LYS A 136 -0.66 20.57 -5.58
C LYS A 136 -0.79 20.71 -7.10
N ARG A 137 -1.92 21.23 -7.57
CA ARG A 137 -2.27 21.36 -9.00
C ARG A 137 -2.03 22.75 -9.55
N SER A 138 -1.93 23.75 -8.68
CA SER A 138 -1.71 25.14 -9.06
C SER A 138 -0.75 25.78 -8.07
N SER A 139 0.14 26.67 -8.50
CA SER A 139 1.01 27.40 -7.56
C SER A 139 0.26 28.47 -6.75
N GLN A 140 -1.07 28.38 -6.65
CA GLN A 140 -1.89 29.26 -5.84
C GLN A 140 -1.62 29.00 -4.36
N ARG A 141 -1.42 30.08 -3.61
CA ARG A 141 -1.25 30.03 -2.16
C ARG A 141 -2.57 29.78 -1.46
N TYR A 142 -2.51 29.01 -0.38
CA TYR A 142 -3.65 28.74 0.48
C TYR A 142 -4.18 30.02 1.13
N ASN A 143 -5.51 30.12 1.24
CA ASN A 143 -6.20 31.23 1.88
C ASN A 143 -7.11 30.69 2.99
N PRO A 144 -6.69 30.78 4.28
CA PRO A 144 -7.45 30.23 5.40
C PRO A 144 -8.80 30.93 5.63
N VAL A 145 -8.96 32.17 5.15
CA VAL A 145 -10.23 32.91 5.28
C VAL A 145 -11.29 32.37 4.32
N LYS A 146 -10.87 31.94 3.12
CA LYS A 146 -11.79 31.42 2.11
C LYS A 146 -12.06 29.93 2.28
N TYR A 147 -11.05 29.19 2.72
CA TYR A 147 -11.09 27.76 2.91
C TYR A 147 -10.52 27.47 4.30
N PRO A 148 -11.36 27.25 5.33
CA PRO A 148 -10.86 26.97 6.67
C PRO A 148 -10.06 25.65 6.69
N PRO A 149 -9.04 25.53 7.55
CA PRO A 149 -8.27 24.30 7.71
C PRO A 149 -9.08 23.28 8.52
N ILE A 150 -9.65 22.30 7.83
CA ILE A 150 -10.46 21.21 8.43
C ILE A 150 -9.59 19.98 8.68
N GLU A 151 -8.53 19.82 7.88
CA GLU A 151 -7.66 18.64 7.93
C GLU A 151 -6.21 19.08 7.75
N VAL A 152 -5.31 18.52 8.56
CA VAL A 152 -3.87 18.59 8.35
C VAL A 152 -3.28 17.18 8.38
N MET A 153 -2.59 16.80 7.31
CA MET A 153 -1.85 15.56 7.22
C MET A 153 -0.35 15.84 7.22
N VAL A 154 0.39 15.20 8.11
CA VAL A 154 1.85 15.30 8.19
C VAL A 154 2.44 13.96 7.81
N THR A 155 3.28 13.98 6.79
CA THR A 155 4.07 12.83 6.34
C THR A 155 5.55 13.11 6.60
N GLY A 156 6.26 12.11 7.11
CA GLY A 156 7.70 12.19 7.31
C GLY A 156 8.37 10.82 7.21
N GLN A 157 9.70 10.82 7.31
CA GLN A 157 10.47 9.60 7.46
C GLN A 157 10.76 9.35 8.94
N LEU A 158 10.40 8.18 9.44
CA LEU A 158 10.71 7.75 10.80
C LEU A 158 12.20 7.41 10.95
N PRO A 159 12.74 7.42 12.18
CA PRO A 159 14.11 6.96 12.45
C PRO A 159 14.38 5.52 11.98
N SER A 160 13.33 4.68 11.91
CA SER A 160 13.40 3.32 11.36
C SER A 160 13.58 3.27 9.83
N GLY A 161 13.54 4.42 9.15
CA GLY A 161 13.58 4.53 7.69
C GLY A 161 12.22 4.37 7.01
N ALA A 162 11.19 3.91 7.73
CA ALA A 162 9.83 3.79 7.22
C ALA A 162 9.18 5.17 7.01
N ARG A 163 8.21 5.26 6.10
CA ARG A 163 7.37 6.45 5.93
C ARG A 163 6.27 6.42 6.99
N GLY A 164 6.17 7.49 7.77
CA GLY A 164 5.12 7.69 8.75
C GLY A 164 4.13 8.76 8.31
N ILE A 165 2.86 8.56 8.63
CA ILE A 165 1.77 9.49 8.28
C ILE A 165 0.92 9.72 9.52
N SER A 166 0.63 10.97 9.83
CA SER A 166 -0.33 11.35 10.88
C SER A 166 -1.34 12.33 10.32
N HIS A 167 -2.60 12.09 10.68
CA HIS A 167 -3.76 12.79 10.18
C HIS A 167 -4.48 13.45 11.36
N PHE A 168 -4.84 14.72 11.19
CA PHE A 168 -5.45 15.55 12.21
C PHE A 168 -6.64 16.28 11.61
N ASP A 169 -7.82 16.05 12.18
CA ASP A 169 -9.05 16.73 11.84
C ASP A 169 -9.35 17.85 12.84
N PHE A 170 -9.96 18.92 12.35
CA PHE A 170 -10.32 20.13 13.10
C PHE A 170 -11.77 20.52 12.77
N ASP A 171 -12.51 20.97 13.79
CA ASP A 171 -13.92 21.39 13.70
C ASP A 171 -14.10 22.87 13.29
#